data_AF-A0A969R434-F1
#
_entry.id   AF-A0A969R434-F1
#
_cell.length_a   1.000
_cell.length_b   1.000
_cell.length_c   1.000
_cell.angle_alpha   90.00
_cell.angle_beta   90.00
_cell.angle_gamma   90.00
#
_symmetry.space_group_name_H-M   'P 1'
#
loop_
_entity.id
_entity.type
_entity.pdbx_description
1 polymer ?
#
loop_
_entity_poly.entity_id
_entity_poly.type
_entity_poly.pdbx_seq_one_letter_code
_entity_poly.pdbx_strand_id
1 'polypeptide(L)' 'MQEYQRLGVKLGLLINPQDRQVEVYRLHQETEILDSPTAIDCHPLMPTFTLDLTEIL' A
#
# COMPACT_ATOMS: atom_id res chain seq x y z
N MET A 1 -4.56 9.15 5.78
CA MET A 1 -5.19 7.96 5.18
C MET A 1 -6.66 7.77 5.53
N GLN A 2 -7.09 8.03 6.77
CA GLN A 2 -8.49 7.87 7.18
C GLN A 2 -9.52 8.67 6.34
N GLU A 3 -9.21 9.89 5.90
CA GLU A 3 -10.12 10.67 5.02
C GLU A 3 -10.39 9.96 3.69
N TYR A 4 -9.35 9.38 3.06
CA TYR A 4 -9.51 8.62 1.83
C TYR A 4 -10.35 7.36 2.03
N GLN A 5 -10.15 6.64 3.15
CA GLN A 5 -10.97 5.48 3.49
C GLN A 5 -12.43 5.87 3.71
N ARG A 6 -12.72 7.02 4.36
CA ARG A 6 -14.09 7.55 4.51
C ARG A 6 -14.74 7.87 3.18
N LEU A 7 -13.97 8.36 2.21
CA LEU A 7 -14.45 8.65 0.84
C LEU A 7 -14.57 7.38 -0.03
N GLY A 8 -14.31 6.19 0.52
CA GLY A 8 -14.49 4.91 -0.17
C GLY A 8 -13.31 4.46 -1.03
N VAL A 9 -12.12 5.04 -0.82
CA VAL A 9 -10.89 4.55 -1.48
C VAL A 9 -10.63 3.11 -1.06
N LYS A 10 -10.47 2.24 -2.06
CA LYS A 10 -10.37 0.78 -1.86
C LYS A 10 -8.97 0.30 -1.51
N LEU A 11 -7.95 1.00 -2.00
CA LEU A 11 -6.53 0.75 -1.77
C LEU A 11 -5.79 2.07 -1.63
N GLY A 12 -4.99 2.20 -0.59
CA GLY A 12 -4.06 3.30 -0.39
C GLY A 12 -2.71 2.77 0.07
N LEU A 13 -1.64 3.42 -0.38
CA LEU A 13 -0.27 3.09 -0.02
C LEU A 13 0.38 4.32 0.59
N LEU A 14 0.93 4.19 1.80
CA LEU A 14 1.80 5.20 2.39
C LEU A 14 3.22 4.65 2.33
N ILE A 15 4.00 5.19 1.40
CA ILE A 15 5.39 4.79 1.18
C ILE A 15 6.26 5.73 2.02
N ASN A 16 7.05 5.16 2.92
CA ASN A 16 8.04 5.86 3.74
C ASN A 16 9.45 5.38 3.35
N PRO A 17 10.12 6.06 2.39
CA PRO A 17 11.47 5.69 1.96
C PRO A 17 12.54 5.84 3.05
N GLN A 18 12.33 6.71 4.04
CA GLN A 18 13.32 6.96 5.10
C GLN A 18 13.49 5.73 6.00
N ASP A 19 12.37 5.12 6.39
CA ASP A 19 12.33 3.90 7.20
C ASP A 19 12.23 2.64 6.34
N ARG A 20 12.25 2.79 5.01
CA ARG A 20 12.00 1.73 4.02
C ARG A 20 10.73 0.95 4.32
N GLN A 21 9.67 1.62 4.70
CA GLN A 21 8.43 0.99 5.13
C GLN A 21 7.29 1.37 4.20
N VAL A 22 6.35 0.46 3.97
CA VAL A 22 5.09 0.80 3.30
C VAL A 22 3.91 0.32 4.11
N GLU A 23 2.97 1.24 4.36
CA GLU A 23 1.69 0.92 4.97
C GLU A 23 0.64 0.76 3.87
N VAL A 24 -0.06 -0.38 3.88
CA VAL A 24 -1.10 -0.76 2.94
C VAL A 24 -2.46 -0.64 3.61
N TYR A 25 -3.29 0.22 3.05
CA TYR A 25 -4.64 0.50 3.53
C TYR A 25 -5.66 -0.11 2.58
N ARG A 26 -6.41 -1.10 3.06
CA ARG A 26 -7.51 -1.73 2.31
C ARG A 26 -8.84 -1.39 2.97
N LEU A 27 -9.88 -1.23 2.17
CA LEU A 27 -11.22 -0.89 2.70
C LEU A 27 -11.73 -2.02 3.60
N HIS A 28 -12.20 -1.68 4.80
CA HIS A 28 -12.68 -2.62 5.83
C HIS A 28 -11.64 -3.63 6.33
N GLN A 29 -10.34 -3.33 6.19
CA GLN A 29 -9.27 -4.15 6.72
C GLN A 29 -8.35 -3.31 7.60
N GLU A 30 -7.65 -3.98 8.50
CA GLU A 30 -6.58 -3.35 9.28
C GLU A 30 -5.44 -2.90 8.37
N THR A 31 -4.69 -1.90 8.82
CA THR A 31 -3.53 -1.42 8.08
C THR A 31 -2.43 -2.46 8.16
N GLU A 32 -1.94 -2.89 7.02
CA GLU A 32 -0.82 -3.82 6.91
C GLU A 32 0.47 -3.00 6.76
N ILE A 33 1.49 -3.30 7.57
CA ILE A 33 2.77 -2.60 7.54
C ILE A 33 3.82 -3.57 7.02
N LEU A 34 4.49 -3.18 5.94
CA LEU A 34 5.54 -3.96 5.28
C LEU A 34 6.88 -3.27 5.47
N ASP A 35 7.84 -3.98 6.04
CA ASP A 35 9.21 -3.49 6.22
C ASP A 35 10.11 -3.92 5.05
N SER A 36 10.73 -2.95 4.41
CA SER A 36 11.58 -3.07 3.21
C SER A 36 10.98 -3.93 2.08
N PRO A 37 9.72 -3.71 1.67
CA PRO A 37 9.13 -4.47 0.58
C PRO A 37 9.79 -4.09 -0.75
N THR A 38 10.18 -5.07 -1.57
CA THR A 38 10.66 -4.81 -2.94
C THR A 38 9.50 -4.59 -3.92
N ALA A 39 8.31 -5.11 -3.60
CA ALA A 39 7.12 -4.97 -4.42
C ALA A 39 5.84 -5.14 -3.59
N ILE A 40 4.71 -4.61 -4.09
CA ILE A 40 3.39 -4.75 -3.47
C ILE A 40 2.39 -5.30 -4.49
N ASP A 41 1.69 -6.39 -4.11
CA ASP A 41 0.58 -6.93 -4.87
C ASP A 41 -0.73 -6.17 -4.56
N CYS A 42 -1.31 -5.58 -5.61
CA CYS A 42 -2.55 -4.82 -5.52
C CYS A 42 -3.81 -5.65 -5.77
N HIS A 43 -3.73 -6.99 -5.76
CA HIS A 43 -4.89 -7.88 -5.71
C HIS A 43 -5.79 -7.59 -4.50
N PRO A 44 -7.12 -7.79 -4.60
CA PRO A 44 -7.87 -8.18 -5.80
C PRO A 44 -8.28 -6.99 -6.69
N LEU A 45 -7.91 -5.76 -6.35
CA LEU A 45 -8.39 -4.56 -7.03
C LEU A 45 -7.72 -4.35 -8.39
N MET A 46 -6.44 -4.70 -8.49
CA MET A 46 -5.67 -4.65 -9.72
C MET A 46 -4.97 -6.00 -9.93
N PRO A 47 -5.66 -7.00 -10.52
CA PRO A 47 -5.22 -8.39 -10.52
C PRO A 47 -3.92 -8.71 -11.27
N THR A 48 -3.47 -7.80 -12.12
CA THR A 48 -2.26 -7.97 -12.93
C THR A 48 -1.26 -6.86 -12.68
N PHE A 49 -1.39 -6.18 -11.54
CA PHE A 49 -0.55 -5.05 -11.18
C PHE A 49 0.18 -5.32 -9.88
N THR A 50 1.50 -5.35 -10.00
CA THR A 50 2.43 -5.35 -8.89
C THR A 50 3.19 -4.03 -8.95
N LEU A 51 3.17 -3.27 -7.86
CA LEU A 51 3.98 -2.06 -7.74
C LEU A 51 5.40 -2.47 -7.36
N ASP A 52 6.37 -2.24 -8.24
CA ASP A 52 7.78 -2.37 -7.92
C ASP A 52 8.25 -1.15 -7.11
N LEU A 53 8.89 -1.39 -5.98
CA LEU A 53 9.37 -0.37 -5.04
C LEU A 53 10.90 -0.27 -5.02
N THR A 54 11.60 -1.06 -5.84
CA THR A 54 13.07 -1.15 -5.84
C THR A 54 13.76 0.19 -6.15
N GLU A 55 13.14 1.05 -6.96
CA GLU A 55 13.66 2.39 -7.26
C GLU A 55 13.10 3.49 -6.33
N ILE A 56 12.24 3.13 -5.38
CA ILE A 56 11.51 4.07 -4.50
C ILE A 56 12.02 4.02 -3.05
N LEU A 57 12.39 2.85 -2.53
CA LEU A 57 12.86 2.59 -1.16
C LEU A 57 14.38 2.35 -1.07
#